data_AF-A0A7W0SH78-F1
#
_entry.id   AF-A0A7W0SH78-F1
#
_cell.length_a   1.000
_cell.length_b   1.000
_cell.length_c   1.000
_cell.angle_alpha   90.00
_cell.angle_beta   90.00
_cell.angle_gamma   90.00
#
_symmetry.space_group_name_H-M   'P 1'
#
loop_
_entity.id
_entity.type
_entity.pdbx_description
1 polymer ?
#
loop_
_entity_poly.entity_id
_entity_poly.type
_entity_poly.pdbx_seq_one_letter_code
_entity_poly.pdbx_strand_id
1 'polypeptide(L)'
;MRSRAFLVVAALVATAAVCVPAASASRFLQHGIFDDASIHYGDPDQVFPQLKTLRTQLIRINLIWGGVNGVAKRRPVRPTNPDDPAYDWSPYDRTVNYAAQYGMKVVFSIIGTPPWANKAAGVNVAPTNALDLQRFAAAAALRYSGTWKAADGRNLPPVRSWLAWNEPNNPVFLRPQYRRVGGKFVMQGAKDYARICNAVVKGVRTTSIGASKVACGVTGPRGNNNPGAARASTSPLAFLRAMKTAGASRLALEPLGKRGAHDPGRRVRLGPAPLLSWPVVARQVHAAEPTRAGAGTRRTRASACPPP
;
A
#
# COMPACT_ATOMS: atom_id res chain seq x y z
N MET A 1 -0.89 9.70 -66.60
CA MET A 1 -1.97 9.52 -65.60
C MET A 1 -1.50 8.84 -64.31
N ARG A 2 -0.61 7.82 -64.37
CA ARG A 2 -0.11 7.09 -63.18
C ARG A 2 0.66 7.95 -62.15
N SER A 3 1.41 8.96 -62.59
CA SER A 3 2.23 9.82 -61.72
C SER A 3 1.41 10.84 -60.90
N ARG A 4 0.28 11.31 -61.44
CA ARG A 4 -0.64 12.23 -60.73
C ARG A 4 -1.43 11.51 -59.64
N ALA A 5 -1.82 10.26 -59.88
CA ALA A 5 -2.47 9.42 -58.88
C ALA A 5 -1.53 9.13 -57.68
N PHE A 6 -0.24 8.89 -57.95
CA PHE A 6 0.76 8.70 -56.90
C PHE A 6 0.95 9.93 -56.00
N LEU A 7 0.98 11.13 -56.59
CA LEU A 7 1.12 12.38 -55.83
C LEU A 7 -0.11 12.69 -54.97
N VAL A 8 -1.31 12.38 -55.46
CA VAL A 8 -2.56 12.56 -54.70
C VAL A 8 -2.62 11.58 -53.53
N VAL A 9 -2.24 10.31 -53.75
CA VAL A 9 -2.21 9.31 -52.68
C VAL A 9 -1.15 9.65 -51.63
N ALA A 10 0.04 10.09 -52.05
CA ALA A 10 1.09 10.51 -51.12
C ALA A 10 0.67 11.74 -50.28
N ALA A 11 -0.01 12.71 -50.89
CA ALA A 11 -0.54 13.88 -50.19
C ALA A 11 -1.63 13.50 -49.17
N LEU A 12 -2.53 12.57 -49.53
CA LEU A 12 -3.59 12.06 -48.64
C LEU A 12 -3.03 11.26 -47.45
N VAL A 13 -1.99 10.45 -47.66
CA VAL A 13 -1.32 9.72 -46.58
C VAL A 13 -0.56 10.69 -45.64
N ALA A 14 0.09 11.71 -46.19
CA ALA A 14 0.77 12.73 -45.40
C ALA A 14 -0.22 13.58 -44.56
N THR A 15 -1.39 13.94 -45.11
CA THR A 15 -2.43 14.65 -44.35
C THR A 15 -3.06 13.75 -43.27
N ALA A 16 -3.27 12.46 -43.55
CA ALA A 16 -3.76 11.50 -42.56
C ALA A 16 -2.77 11.30 -41.38
N ALA A 17 -1.47 11.38 -41.64
CA ALA A 17 -0.43 11.26 -40.60
C ALA A 17 -0.36 12.49 -39.67
N VAL A 18 -0.68 13.70 -40.17
CA VAL A 18 -0.69 14.93 -39.36
C VAL A 18 -1.95 15.05 -38.50
N CYS A 19 -3.04 14.36 -38.87
CA CYS A 19 -4.30 14.35 -38.12
C CYS A 19 -4.38 13.27 -37.02
N VAL A 20 -3.32 12.50 -36.76
CA VAL A 20 -3.31 11.55 -35.64
C VAL A 20 -3.28 12.37 -34.34
N PRO A 21 -4.31 12.28 -33.47
CA PRO A 21 -4.26 12.91 -32.16
C PRO A 21 -3.01 12.38 -31.45
N ALA A 22 -2.12 13.28 -31.01
CA ALA A 22 -1.00 12.88 -30.18
C ALA A 22 -1.56 12.04 -29.03
N ALA A 23 -1.11 10.78 -28.92
CA ALA A 23 -1.55 9.90 -27.85
C ALA A 23 -1.27 10.61 -26.52
N SER A 24 -2.33 11.11 -25.87
CA SER A 24 -2.18 11.86 -24.63
C SER A 24 -1.76 10.85 -23.57
N ALA A 25 -0.52 10.95 -23.12
CA ALA A 25 -0.05 10.18 -21.99
C ALA A 25 -1.04 10.35 -20.84
N SER A 26 -1.45 9.24 -20.22
CA SER A 26 -2.42 9.29 -19.13
C SER A 26 -1.90 10.23 -18.04
N ARG A 27 -2.57 11.37 -17.88
CA ARG A 27 -2.35 12.33 -16.79
C ARG A 27 -2.63 11.75 -15.39
N PHE A 28 -2.97 10.47 -15.32
CA PHE A 28 -3.28 9.73 -14.10
C PHE A 28 -2.18 8.73 -13.71
N LEU A 29 -1.19 8.48 -14.57
CA LEU A 29 -0.07 7.62 -14.20
C LEU A 29 0.83 8.39 -13.23
N GLN A 30 0.95 7.88 -12.01
CA GLN A 30 1.83 8.43 -11.00
C GLN A 30 3.03 7.53 -10.78
N HIS A 31 4.23 8.08 -10.76
CA HIS A 31 5.45 7.32 -10.49
C HIS A 31 5.63 7.13 -8.99
N GLY A 32 5.58 5.88 -8.53
CA GLY A 32 5.68 5.55 -7.11
C GLY A 32 6.76 4.53 -6.80
N ILE A 33 7.42 4.69 -5.66
CA ILE A 33 8.38 3.72 -5.11
C ILE A 33 7.88 3.19 -3.77
N PHE A 34 8.05 1.89 -3.54
CA PHE A 34 7.80 1.23 -2.27
C PHE A 34 9.10 0.57 -1.79
N ASP A 35 9.68 1.10 -0.72
CA ASP A 35 10.89 0.57 -0.09
C ASP A 35 10.96 1.08 1.36
N ASP A 36 10.49 0.29 2.32
CA ASP A 36 10.58 0.68 3.74
C ASP A 36 12.03 0.78 4.23
N ALA A 37 12.92 -0.11 3.75
CA ALA A 37 14.27 -0.19 4.25
C ALA A 37 15.03 1.11 3.97
N SER A 38 14.97 1.60 2.74
CA SER A 38 15.63 2.86 2.37
C SER A 38 14.83 4.08 2.83
N ILE A 39 13.52 4.14 2.54
CA ILE A 39 12.72 5.37 2.71
C ILE A 39 12.38 5.64 4.18
N HIS A 40 12.09 4.58 4.94
CA HIS A 40 11.65 4.72 6.31
C HIS A 40 12.79 4.54 7.31
N TYR A 41 13.67 3.57 7.10
CA TYR A 41 14.75 3.22 8.05
C TYR A 41 16.16 3.66 7.62
N GLY A 42 16.34 4.10 6.38
CA GLY A 42 17.63 4.54 5.85
C GLY A 42 17.96 6.00 6.17
N ASP A 43 19.07 6.47 5.60
CA ASP A 43 19.49 7.87 5.68
C ASP A 43 18.67 8.73 4.69
N PRO A 44 17.79 9.61 5.18
CA PRO A 44 16.93 10.41 4.33
C PRO A 44 17.70 11.42 3.47
N ASP A 45 18.88 11.88 3.90
CA ASP A 45 19.70 12.85 3.17
C ASP A 45 20.37 12.22 1.94
N GLN A 46 20.47 10.89 1.89
CA GLN A 46 20.91 10.14 0.71
C GLN A 46 19.73 9.66 -0.14
N VAL A 47 18.69 9.14 0.50
CA VAL A 47 17.58 8.46 -0.18
C VAL A 47 16.68 9.44 -0.93
N PHE A 48 16.26 10.54 -0.31
CA PHE A 48 15.31 11.46 -0.94
C PHE A 48 15.86 12.22 -2.17
N PRO A 49 17.14 12.64 -2.21
CA PRO A 49 17.76 13.13 -3.44
C PRO A 49 17.71 12.11 -4.58
N GLN A 50 18.00 10.83 -4.31
CA GLN A 50 17.94 9.77 -5.32
C GLN A 50 16.49 9.55 -5.80
N LEU A 51 15.52 9.53 -4.89
CA LEU A 51 14.11 9.44 -5.28
C LEU A 51 13.68 10.61 -6.18
N LYS A 52 14.25 11.81 -5.97
CA LYS A 52 14.00 13.00 -6.79
C LYS A 52 14.61 12.86 -8.18
N THR A 53 15.82 12.31 -8.33
CA THR A 53 16.41 12.04 -9.66
C THR A 53 15.59 11.00 -10.45
N LEU A 54 15.00 10.03 -9.76
CA LEU A 54 14.06 9.06 -10.33
C LEU A 54 12.68 9.66 -10.68
N ARG A 55 12.45 10.95 -10.43
CA ARG A 55 11.17 11.65 -10.64
C ARG A 55 10.02 10.96 -9.91
N THR A 56 10.31 10.46 -8.71
CA THR A 56 9.31 9.82 -7.84
C THR A 56 8.28 10.86 -7.40
N GLN A 57 7.00 10.54 -7.57
CA GLN A 57 5.88 11.41 -7.17
C GLN A 57 5.18 10.88 -5.92
N LEU A 58 5.24 9.57 -5.69
CA LEU A 58 4.65 8.88 -4.56
C LEU A 58 5.69 8.00 -3.88
N ILE A 59 5.74 8.03 -2.55
CA ILE A 59 6.40 6.99 -1.78
C ILE A 59 5.35 6.21 -1.01
N ARG A 60 5.42 4.89 -1.10
CA ARG A 60 4.66 4.01 -0.22
C ARG A 60 5.57 3.57 0.91
N ILE A 61 5.06 3.59 2.13
CA ILE A 61 5.69 2.94 3.27
C ILE A 61 4.64 2.24 4.15
N ASN A 62 5.05 1.20 4.87
CA ASN A 62 4.20 0.51 5.82
C ASN A 62 4.16 1.28 7.14
N LEU A 63 2.97 1.75 7.51
CA LEU A 63 2.66 2.26 8.84
C LEU A 63 2.39 1.06 9.76
N ILE A 64 3.42 0.60 10.46
CA ILE A 64 3.38 -0.54 11.37
C ILE A 64 2.61 -0.14 12.63
N TRP A 65 1.42 -0.70 12.83
CA TRP A 65 0.59 -0.42 14.01
C TRP A 65 1.22 -0.98 15.29
N GLY A 66 1.72 -2.22 15.26
CA GLY A 66 2.29 -2.89 16.42
C GLY A 66 3.40 -3.89 16.10
N GLY A 67 4.16 -4.28 17.13
CA GLY A 67 5.37 -5.09 17.01
C GLY A 67 6.61 -4.30 17.47
N VAL A 68 7.80 -4.85 17.23
CA VAL A 68 9.07 -4.24 17.67
C VAL A 68 9.28 -2.84 17.07
N ASN A 69 8.85 -2.66 15.81
CA ASN A 69 8.94 -1.40 15.07
C ASN A 69 7.58 -0.68 14.95
N GLY A 70 6.59 -1.11 15.74
CA GLY A 70 5.23 -0.58 15.67
C GLY A 70 5.06 0.73 16.44
N VAL A 71 4.17 1.59 15.94
CA VAL A 71 3.78 2.85 16.59
C VAL A 71 3.22 2.61 17.99
N ALA A 72 2.40 1.56 18.17
CA ALA A 72 1.65 1.30 19.40
C ALA A 72 2.13 0.03 20.12
N LYS A 73 3.31 0.08 20.74
CA LYS A 73 3.91 -1.07 21.46
C LYS A 73 3.08 -1.53 22.65
N ARG A 74 2.39 -0.60 23.31
CA ARG A 74 1.43 -0.84 24.39
C ARG A 74 0.05 -0.32 24.02
N ARG A 75 -0.97 -0.75 24.75
CA ARG A 75 -2.34 -0.29 24.50
C ARG A 75 -2.46 1.19 24.88
N PRO A 76 -2.92 2.07 23.97
CA PRO A 76 -3.20 3.47 24.28
C PRO A 76 -4.41 3.61 25.20
N VAL A 77 -4.39 4.63 26.07
CA VAL A 77 -5.51 4.96 26.96
C VAL A 77 -6.56 5.78 26.19
N ARG A 78 -6.10 6.71 25.35
CA ARG A 78 -6.90 7.55 24.44
C ARG A 78 -6.58 7.17 23.00
N PRO A 79 -7.09 6.04 22.49
CA PRO A 79 -6.67 5.45 21.22
C PRO A 79 -6.90 6.32 19.98
N THR A 80 -7.77 7.33 20.02
CA THR A 80 -7.98 8.28 18.92
C THR A 80 -7.17 9.57 19.06
N ASN A 81 -6.46 9.77 20.17
CA ASN A 81 -5.59 10.93 20.38
C ASN A 81 -4.16 10.59 19.91
N PRO A 82 -3.62 11.29 18.89
CA PRO A 82 -2.25 11.08 18.44
C PRO A 82 -1.18 11.32 19.51
N ASP A 83 -1.46 12.16 20.52
CA ASP A 83 -0.54 12.45 21.64
C ASP A 83 -0.70 11.47 22.82
N ASP A 84 -1.43 10.35 22.65
CA ASP A 84 -1.36 9.29 23.64
C ASP A 84 0.09 8.77 23.75
N PRO A 85 0.65 8.69 24.96
CA PRO A 85 2.06 8.34 25.13
C PRO A 85 2.39 6.89 24.71
N ALA A 86 1.38 6.06 24.42
CA ALA A 86 1.58 4.74 23.83
C ALA A 86 2.01 4.80 22.35
N TYR A 87 1.87 5.95 21.70
CA TYR A 87 2.22 6.13 20.30
C TYR A 87 3.59 6.78 20.12
N ASP A 88 4.43 6.13 19.33
CA ASP A 88 5.67 6.68 18.81
C ASP A 88 5.55 6.88 17.29
N TRP A 89 5.36 8.13 16.89
CA TRP A 89 5.21 8.52 15.48
C TRP A 89 6.51 9.04 14.86
N SER A 90 7.59 9.19 15.64
CA SER A 90 8.80 9.92 15.24
C SER A 90 9.39 9.43 13.91
N PRO A 91 9.50 8.11 13.63
CA PRO A 91 9.99 7.63 12.34
C PRO A 91 9.12 8.07 11.16
N TYR A 92 7.80 8.13 11.34
CA TYR A 92 6.84 8.46 10.29
C TYR A 92 6.75 9.96 10.05
N ASP A 93 6.82 10.77 11.11
CA ASP A 93 6.90 12.23 11.01
C ASP A 93 8.15 12.65 10.23
N ARG A 94 9.30 12.01 10.50
CA ARG A 94 10.53 12.20 9.72
C ARG A 94 10.27 11.93 8.24
N THR A 95 9.77 10.74 7.89
CA THR A 95 9.51 10.37 6.49
C THR A 95 8.54 11.34 5.80
N VAL A 96 7.46 11.76 6.46
CA VAL A 96 6.46 12.67 5.87
C VAL A 96 7.04 14.07 5.64
N ASN A 97 7.87 14.57 6.57
CA ASN A 97 8.54 15.86 6.41
C ASN A 97 9.53 15.85 5.24
N TYR A 98 10.38 14.82 5.13
CA TYR A 98 11.30 14.67 4.00
C TYR A 98 10.56 14.50 2.67
N ALA A 99 9.48 13.71 2.65
CA ALA A 99 8.67 13.58 1.45
C ALA A 99 8.11 14.94 0.99
N ALA A 100 7.60 15.75 1.91
CA ALA A 100 7.10 17.09 1.60
C ALA A 100 8.21 18.02 1.07
N GLN A 101 9.39 18.00 1.70
CA GLN A 101 10.55 18.80 1.26
C GLN A 101 10.97 18.48 -0.19
N TYR A 102 10.87 17.22 -0.60
CA TYR A 102 11.22 16.76 -1.95
C TYR A 102 10.02 16.68 -2.91
N GLY A 103 8.85 17.20 -2.51
CA GLY A 103 7.65 17.27 -3.36
C GLY A 103 6.97 15.91 -3.62
N MET A 104 7.19 14.92 -2.77
CA MET A 104 6.65 13.57 -2.87
C MET A 104 5.42 13.40 -1.97
N LYS A 105 4.42 12.67 -2.47
CA LYS A 105 3.22 12.32 -1.70
C LYS A 105 3.42 10.97 -0.99
N VAL A 106 2.97 10.87 0.25
CA VAL A 106 3.06 9.61 1.01
C VAL A 106 1.80 8.76 0.81
N VAL A 107 2.01 7.45 0.68
CA VAL A 107 0.98 6.40 0.74
C VAL A 107 1.27 5.51 1.94
N PHE A 108 0.45 5.62 2.99
CA PHE A 108 0.61 4.76 4.17
C PHE A 108 -0.15 3.45 4.03
N SER A 109 0.54 2.34 4.27
CA SER A 109 -0.07 1.01 4.39
C SER A 109 -0.16 0.62 5.86
N ILE A 110 -1.35 0.66 6.44
CA ILE A 110 -1.55 0.29 7.85
C ILE A 110 -1.47 -1.24 7.97
N ILE A 111 -0.45 -1.75 8.66
CA ILE A 111 -0.20 -3.19 8.84
C ILE A 111 0.25 -3.52 10.26
N GLY A 112 0.28 -4.81 10.61
CA GLY A 112 0.97 -5.30 11.81
C GLY A 112 0.17 -5.12 13.09
N THR A 113 -0.51 -6.18 13.54
CA THR A 113 -1.33 -6.12 14.76
C THR A 113 -0.45 -6.18 16.02
N PRO A 114 -0.60 -5.26 16.98
CA PRO A 114 0.14 -5.33 18.23
C PRO A 114 -0.30 -6.54 19.08
N PRO A 115 0.60 -7.10 19.92
CA PRO A 115 0.29 -8.24 20.78
C PRO A 115 -0.93 -8.02 21.68
N TRP A 116 -1.13 -6.80 22.18
CA TRP A 116 -2.27 -6.47 23.03
C TRP A 116 -3.62 -6.48 22.28
N ALA A 117 -3.61 -6.38 20.94
CA ALA A 117 -4.83 -6.36 20.13
C ALA A 117 -5.23 -7.74 19.57
N ASN A 118 -4.37 -8.75 19.71
CA ASN A 118 -4.65 -10.11 19.23
C ASN A 118 -4.15 -11.24 20.14
N LYS A 119 -3.94 -10.95 21.44
CA LYS A 119 -3.45 -11.93 22.42
C LYS A 119 -2.10 -12.54 22.02
N ALA A 120 -1.20 -11.72 21.50
CA ALA A 120 0.14 -12.10 21.04
C ALA A 120 0.15 -13.20 19.96
N ALA A 121 -0.91 -13.34 19.15
CA ALA A 121 -0.98 -14.33 18.08
C ALA A 121 -0.02 -14.08 16.90
N GLY A 122 0.72 -12.97 16.93
CA GLY A 122 1.69 -12.54 15.93
C GLY A 122 1.22 -11.34 15.12
N VAL A 123 2.17 -10.56 14.58
CA VAL A 123 1.88 -9.29 13.87
C VAL A 123 1.04 -9.46 12.61
N ASN A 124 1.08 -10.65 12.01
CA ASN A 124 0.33 -11.01 10.81
C ASN A 124 -1.02 -11.69 11.12
N VAL A 125 -1.55 -11.57 12.35
CA VAL A 125 -2.90 -12.05 12.71
C VAL A 125 -3.81 -10.85 12.96
N ALA A 126 -5.00 -10.86 12.38
CA ALA A 126 -5.98 -9.79 12.53
C ALA A 126 -6.30 -9.49 14.02
N PRO A 127 -6.63 -8.23 14.37
CA PRO A 127 -7.04 -7.90 15.74
C PRO A 127 -8.33 -8.64 16.12
N THR A 128 -8.45 -9.00 17.41
CA THR A 128 -9.67 -9.60 17.94
C THR A 128 -10.83 -8.61 17.97
N ASN A 129 -10.53 -7.31 18.07
CA ASN A 129 -11.49 -6.23 18.00
C ASN A 129 -11.12 -5.25 16.88
N ALA A 130 -11.96 -5.16 15.85
CA ALA A 130 -11.76 -4.25 14.73
C ALA A 130 -11.80 -2.77 15.14
N LEU A 131 -12.45 -2.43 16.26
CA LEU A 131 -12.53 -1.06 16.77
C LEU A 131 -11.16 -0.52 17.23
N ASP A 132 -10.27 -1.38 17.75
CA ASP A 132 -8.93 -0.94 18.14
C ASP A 132 -8.13 -0.47 16.92
N LEU A 133 -8.21 -1.22 15.81
CA LEU A 133 -7.61 -0.81 14.53
C LEU A 133 -8.28 0.44 13.95
N GLN A 134 -9.62 0.55 14.04
CA GLN A 134 -10.34 1.73 13.58
C GLN A 134 -9.88 2.99 14.32
N ARG A 135 -9.71 2.92 15.65
CA ARG A 135 -9.27 4.05 16.46
C ARG A 135 -7.82 4.44 16.18
N PHE A 136 -6.94 3.45 15.99
CA PHE A 136 -5.57 3.70 15.53
C PHE A 136 -5.55 4.40 14.16
N ALA A 137 -6.34 3.92 13.19
CA ALA A 137 -6.45 4.55 11.88
C ALA A 137 -6.99 5.99 11.97
N ALA A 138 -7.92 6.27 12.89
CA ALA A 138 -8.38 7.62 13.16
C ALA A 138 -7.28 8.52 13.76
N ALA A 139 -6.50 8.02 14.72
CA ALA A 139 -5.35 8.75 15.27
C ALA A 139 -4.30 9.05 14.19
N ALA A 140 -3.92 8.06 13.37
CA ALA A 140 -2.99 8.28 12.26
C ALA A 140 -3.51 9.33 11.27
N ALA A 141 -4.79 9.24 10.87
CA ALA A 141 -5.38 10.19 9.94
C ALA A 141 -5.53 11.61 10.53
N LEU A 142 -5.78 11.72 11.83
CA LEU A 142 -5.78 13.01 12.53
C LEU A 142 -4.37 13.61 12.60
N ARG A 143 -3.35 12.80 12.92
CA ARG A 143 -1.96 13.24 12.98
C ARG A 143 -1.47 13.76 11.63
N TYR A 144 -1.81 13.08 10.54
CA TYR A 144 -1.40 13.46 9.19
C TYR A 144 -2.50 14.23 8.43
N SER A 145 -3.32 14.99 9.16
CA SER A 145 -4.40 15.79 8.59
C SER A 145 -3.89 16.96 7.75
N GLY A 146 -2.66 17.43 7.96
CA GLY A 146 -2.16 18.70 7.41
C GLY A 146 -2.37 19.90 8.35
N THR A 147 -3.08 19.71 9.46
CA THR A 147 -3.38 20.74 10.46
C THR A 147 -2.86 20.39 11.86
N TRP A 148 -2.36 19.17 12.04
CA TRP A 148 -1.78 18.72 13.30
C TRP A 148 -0.43 19.39 13.54
N LYS A 149 -0.25 20.03 14.69
CA LYS A 149 1.03 20.63 15.06
C LYS A 149 1.96 19.58 15.65
N ALA A 150 3.16 19.46 15.09
CA ALA A 150 4.25 18.69 15.67
C ALA A 150 4.85 19.41 16.89
N ALA A 151 5.75 18.73 17.59
CA ALA A 151 6.42 19.28 18.78
C ALA A 151 7.22 20.57 18.49
N ASP A 152 7.66 20.76 17.25
CA ASP A 152 8.36 21.97 16.79
C ASP A 152 7.41 23.12 16.40
N GLY A 153 6.09 22.95 16.60
CA GLY A 153 5.06 23.94 16.30
C GLY A 153 4.60 24.00 14.84
N ARG A 154 5.28 23.31 13.92
CA ARG A 154 4.89 23.27 12.50
C ARG A 154 3.77 22.27 12.26
N ASN A 155 2.94 22.52 11.26
CA ASN A 155 1.95 21.54 10.84
C ASN A 155 2.63 20.37 10.12
N LEU A 156 2.30 19.14 10.51
CA LEU A 156 2.73 17.95 9.79
C LEU A 156 2.14 17.95 8.38
N PRO A 157 2.93 17.61 7.34
CA PRO A 157 2.41 17.52 5.99
C PRO A 157 1.26 16.50 5.86
N PRO A 158 0.28 16.77 5.00
CA PRO A 158 -0.90 15.92 4.87
C PRO A 158 -0.60 14.59 4.19
N VAL A 159 -1.14 13.51 4.74
CA VAL A 159 -1.25 12.21 4.03
C VAL A 159 -2.69 11.97 3.61
N ARG A 160 -2.88 11.68 2.33
CA ARG A 160 -4.19 11.54 1.68
C ARG A 160 -4.43 10.17 1.06
N SER A 161 -3.41 9.32 1.00
CA SER A 161 -3.48 8.01 0.38
C SER A 161 -3.17 6.94 1.41
N TRP A 162 -4.13 6.06 1.65
CA TRP A 162 -4.06 5.03 2.67
C TRP A 162 -4.36 3.67 2.05
N LEU A 163 -3.63 2.65 2.47
CA LEU A 163 -3.86 1.27 2.12
C LEU A 163 -4.22 0.51 3.40
N ALA A 164 -5.31 -0.25 3.32
CA ALA A 164 -5.62 -1.22 4.35
C ALA A 164 -4.79 -2.48 4.08
N TRP A 165 -3.79 -2.72 4.93
CA TRP A 165 -2.93 -3.91 4.91
C TRP A 165 -2.00 -4.05 3.68
N ASN A 166 -0.99 -4.91 3.81
CA ASN A 166 -0.14 -5.35 2.70
C ASN A 166 -0.43 -6.82 2.35
N GLU A 167 -0.70 -7.12 1.08
CA GLU A 167 -0.84 -8.48 0.53
C GLU A 167 -1.56 -9.49 1.44
N PRO A 168 -2.81 -9.22 1.85
CA PRO A 168 -3.52 -10.04 2.84
C PRO A 168 -3.86 -11.46 2.35
N ASN A 169 -3.61 -11.78 1.08
CA ASN A 169 -3.75 -13.11 0.48
C ASN A 169 -2.49 -13.98 0.58
N ASN A 170 -1.41 -13.43 1.18
CA ASN A 170 -0.15 -14.12 1.43
C ASN A 170 0.02 -14.34 2.95
N PRO A 171 0.29 -15.59 3.41
CA PRO A 171 0.35 -15.92 4.84
C PRO A 171 1.47 -15.21 5.61
N VAL A 172 2.47 -14.65 4.93
CA VAL A 172 3.48 -13.79 5.57
C VAL A 172 2.83 -12.55 6.16
N PHE A 173 1.88 -11.95 5.46
CA PHE A 173 1.29 -10.68 5.86
C PHE A 173 -0.05 -10.84 6.59
N LEU A 174 -0.85 -11.86 6.28
CA LEU A 174 -2.06 -12.15 7.02
C LEU A 174 -2.28 -13.66 7.14
N ARG A 175 -2.44 -14.16 8.35
CA ARG A 175 -2.78 -15.55 8.64
C ARG A 175 -3.92 -15.65 9.66
N PRO A 176 -4.69 -16.75 9.63
CA PRO A 176 -4.60 -17.86 8.68
C PRO A 176 -5.24 -17.51 7.32
N GLN A 177 -4.79 -18.16 6.25
CA GLN A 177 -5.40 -18.00 4.93
C GLN A 177 -6.71 -18.78 4.80
N TYR A 178 -6.75 -19.99 5.35
CA TYR A 178 -7.93 -20.86 5.38
C TYR A 178 -8.29 -21.27 6.81
N ARG A 179 -9.56 -21.61 7.02
CA ARG A 179 -10.07 -22.25 8.24
C ARG A 179 -11.07 -23.33 7.86
N ARG A 180 -11.11 -24.46 8.59
CA ARG A 180 -12.14 -25.47 8.42
C ARG A 180 -13.37 -25.12 9.25
N VAL A 181 -14.55 -25.05 8.62
CA VAL A 181 -15.83 -24.74 9.25
C VAL A 181 -16.87 -25.71 8.69
N GLY A 182 -17.51 -26.51 9.55
CA GLY A 182 -18.50 -27.50 9.12
C GLY A 182 -17.95 -28.48 8.07
N GLY A 183 -16.71 -28.96 8.26
CA GLY A 183 -16.03 -29.86 7.34
C GLY A 183 -15.40 -29.20 6.09
N LYS A 184 -15.79 -27.97 5.74
CA LYS A 184 -15.33 -27.26 4.52
C LYS A 184 -14.27 -26.21 4.83
N PHE A 185 -13.34 -25.99 3.90
CA PHE A 185 -12.39 -24.89 4.00
C PHE A 185 -13.02 -23.58 3.53
N VAL A 186 -12.87 -22.53 4.33
CA VAL A 186 -13.24 -21.16 3.99
C VAL A 186 -12.00 -20.28 3.94
N MET A 187 -11.97 -19.29 3.04
CA MET A 187 -10.90 -18.29 2.95
C MET A 187 -10.98 -17.31 4.12
N GLN A 188 -10.46 -17.74 5.29
CA GLN A 188 -10.50 -16.97 6.53
C GLN A 188 -9.80 -15.63 6.39
N GLY A 189 -8.65 -15.59 5.70
CA GLY A 189 -7.91 -14.34 5.47
C GLY A 189 -8.74 -13.28 4.74
N ALA A 190 -9.61 -13.67 3.80
CA ALA A 190 -10.49 -12.74 3.10
C ALA A 190 -11.58 -12.16 4.02
N LYS A 191 -12.12 -12.97 4.94
CA LYS A 191 -13.09 -12.52 5.96
C LYS A 191 -12.44 -11.58 6.96
N ASP A 192 -11.23 -11.89 7.41
CA ASP A 192 -10.48 -11.07 8.34
C ASP A 192 -10.10 -9.75 7.69
N TYR A 193 -9.66 -9.79 6.44
CA TYR A 193 -9.32 -8.60 5.69
C TYR A 193 -10.52 -7.69 5.39
N ALA A 194 -11.72 -8.24 5.18
CA ALA A 194 -12.93 -7.41 5.08
C ALA A 194 -13.16 -6.57 6.35
N ARG A 195 -12.92 -7.15 7.55
CA ARG A 195 -13.02 -6.42 8.83
C ARG A 195 -11.91 -5.37 8.97
N ILE A 196 -10.66 -5.73 8.61
CA ILE A 196 -9.51 -4.81 8.61
C ILE A 196 -9.78 -3.61 7.69
N CYS A 197 -10.17 -3.86 6.44
CA CYS A 197 -10.50 -2.83 5.47
C CYS A 197 -11.59 -1.89 6.01
N ASN A 198 -12.68 -2.45 6.52
CA ASN A 198 -13.77 -1.65 7.07
C ASN A 198 -13.33 -0.79 8.26
N ALA A 199 -12.50 -1.31 9.16
CA ALA A 199 -11.95 -0.56 10.29
C ALA A 199 -11.08 0.62 9.81
N VAL A 200 -10.16 0.38 8.88
CA VAL A 200 -9.28 1.42 8.33
C VAL A 200 -10.09 2.49 7.58
N VAL A 201 -11.03 2.07 6.72
CA VAL A 201 -11.91 3.00 5.99
C VAL A 201 -12.69 3.89 6.95
N LYS A 202 -13.30 3.30 7.99
CA LYS A 202 -14.06 4.06 9.00
C LYS A 202 -13.17 5.03 9.76
N GLY A 203 -12.03 4.55 10.27
CA GLY A 203 -11.11 5.36 11.07
C GLY A 203 -10.55 6.56 10.31
N VAL A 204 -10.04 6.33 9.10
CA VAL A 204 -9.50 7.42 8.25
C VAL A 204 -10.59 8.44 7.90
N ARG A 205 -11.82 7.99 7.63
CA ARG A 205 -12.94 8.88 7.28
C ARG A 205 -13.47 9.70 8.47
N THR A 206 -13.27 9.27 9.71
CA THR A 206 -13.73 10.01 10.90
C THR A 206 -13.07 11.39 11.02
N THR A 207 -11.83 11.53 10.55
CA THR A 207 -11.01 12.75 10.74
C THR A 207 -10.71 13.47 9.43
N SER A 208 -10.92 12.80 8.29
CA SER A 208 -10.66 13.36 6.97
C SER A 208 -11.92 14.05 6.43
N ILE A 209 -11.93 15.39 6.43
CA ILE A 209 -12.89 16.17 5.64
C ILE A 209 -12.61 15.90 4.15
N GLY A 210 -13.26 14.87 3.58
CA GLY A 210 -13.39 14.60 2.13
C GLY A 210 -12.13 14.27 1.31
N ALA A 211 -10.90 14.55 1.77
CA ALA A 211 -9.71 14.53 0.94
C ALA A 211 -8.93 13.20 0.92
N SER A 212 -9.12 12.34 1.94
CA SER A 212 -8.37 11.08 2.06
C SER A 212 -9.03 9.95 1.27
N LYS A 213 -8.21 9.18 0.56
CA LYS A 213 -8.57 7.94 -0.14
C LYS A 213 -8.02 6.75 0.59
N VAL A 214 -8.84 5.71 0.71
CA VAL A 214 -8.45 4.42 1.30
C VAL A 214 -8.67 3.34 0.25
N ALA A 215 -7.61 2.63 -0.12
CA ALA A 215 -7.72 1.46 -0.99
C ALA A 215 -7.72 0.17 -0.17
N CYS A 216 -8.62 -0.73 -0.58
CA CYS A 216 -8.67 -2.10 -0.11
C CYS A 216 -8.53 -3.02 -1.32
N GLY A 217 -7.78 -4.11 -1.19
CA GLY A 217 -7.49 -5.05 -2.28
C GLY A 217 -6.03 -5.05 -2.75
N VAL A 218 -5.10 -4.63 -1.88
CA VAL A 218 -3.65 -4.65 -2.13
C VAL A 218 -3.13 -6.09 -2.01
N THR A 219 -3.58 -6.98 -2.90
CA THR A 219 -3.19 -8.40 -2.91
C THR A 219 -1.83 -8.61 -3.56
N GLY A 220 -1.05 -9.56 -3.07
CA GLY A 220 0.13 -10.06 -3.77
C GLY A 220 -0.27 -10.83 -5.02
N PRO A 221 0.56 -10.90 -6.06
CA PRO A 221 0.13 -11.24 -7.42
C PRO A 221 -0.24 -12.71 -7.64
N ARG A 222 0.06 -13.60 -6.68
CA ARG A 222 -0.09 -15.06 -6.80
C ARG A 222 -0.78 -15.65 -5.59
N GLY A 223 -1.26 -16.88 -5.75
CA GLY A 223 -1.72 -17.74 -4.67
C GLY A 223 -2.06 -19.12 -5.20
N ASN A 224 -1.91 -20.15 -4.38
CA ASN A 224 -2.06 -21.55 -4.80
C ASN A 224 -3.50 -22.09 -4.66
N ASN A 225 -4.38 -21.39 -3.95
CA ASN A 225 -5.75 -21.83 -3.66
C ASN A 225 -5.82 -23.23 -3.03
N ASN A 226 -4.74 -23.66 -2.36
CA ASN A 226 -4.61 -24.99 -1.78
C ASN A 226 -4.59 -24.88 -0.25
N PRO A 227 -5.69 -25.17 0.45
CA PRO A 227 -5.76 -25.11 1.91
C PRO A 227 -4.86 -26.13 2.61
N GLY A 228 -4.46 -27.20 1.93
CA GLY A 228 -3.56 -28.23 2.46
C GLY A 228 -2.07 -27.96 2.24
N ALA A 229 -1.71 -26.90 1.51
CA ALA A 229 -0.31 -26.56 1.29
C ALA A 229 0.36 -26.06 2.58
N ALA A 230 1.64 -26.42 2.78
CA ALA A 230 2.45 -25.96 3.92
C ALA A 230 2.46 -24.42 4.04
N ARG A 231 2.42 -23.73 2.89
CA ARG A 231 2.21 -22.28 2.80
C ARG A 231 0.96 -21.97 1.98
N ALA A 232 -0.20 -22.28 2.53
CA ALA A 232 -1.48 -21.98 1.91
C ALA A 232 -1.62 -20.47 1.61
N SER A 233 -2.06 -20.12 0.40
CA SER A 233 -2.31 -18.75 -0.05
C SER A 233 -3.53 -18.70 -0.96
N THR A 234 -4.04 -17.50 -1.21
CA THR A 234 -5.23 -17.31 -2.04
C THR A 234 -4.87 -16.48 -3.26
N SER A 235 -5.31 -16.88 -4.46
CA SER A 235 -5.09 -16.06 -5.65
C SER A 235 -5.86 -14.73 -5.54
N PRO A 236 -5.35 -13.61 -6.10
CA PRO A 236 -5.97 -12.29 -5.98
C PRO A 236 -7.48 -12.28 -6.23
N LEU A 237 -7.91 -12.86 -7.37
CA LEU A 237 -9.30 -12.83 -7.78
C LEU A 237 -10.21 -13.64 -6.83
N ALA A 238 -9.74 -14.81 -6.38
CA ALA A 238 -10.48 -15.64 -5.43
C ALA A 238 -10.62 -14.93 -4.08
N PHE A 239 -9.52 -14.33 -3.60
CA PHE A 239 -9.48 -13.57 -2.35
C PHE A 239 -10.42 -12.37 -2.37
N LEU A 240 -10.39 -11.55 -3.44
CA LEU A 240 -11.23 -10.37 -3.58
C LEU A 240 -12.72 -10.71 -3.69
N ARG A 241 -13.07 -11.81 -4.39
CA ARG A 241 -14.44 -12.32 -4.43
C ARG A 241 -14.91 -12.73 -3.03
N ALA A 242 -14.11 -13.50 -2.30
CA ALA A 242 -14.43 -13.92 -0.94
C ALA A 242 -14.52 -12.72 0.02
N MET A 243 -13.64 -11.73 -0.11
CA MET A 243 -13.65 -10.50 0.67
C MET A 243 -14.94 -9.69 0.43
N LYS A 244 -15.37 -9.57 -0.83
CA LYS A 244 -16.64 -8.92 -1.17
C LYS A 244 -17.82 -9.63 -0.52
N THR A 245 -17.88 -10.96 -0.61
CA THR A 245 -18.91 -11.78 0.05
C THR A 245 -18.88 -11.64 1.58
N ALA A 246 -17.71 -11.40 2.16
CA ALA A 246 -17.54 -11.17 3.59
C ALA A 246 -17.92 -9.77 4.07
N GLY A 247 -18.50 -8.92 3.21
CA GLY A 247 -19.04 -7.62 3.61
C GLY A 247 -18.02 -6.50 3.67
N ALA A 248 -16.94 -6.57 2.88
CA ALA A 248 -16.11 -5.39 2.66
C ALA A 248 -16.96 -4.25 2.09
N SER A 249 -16.92 -3.09 2.76
CA SER A 249 -17.57 -1.86 2.31
C SER A 249 -17.17 -1.56 0.87
N ARG A 250 -18.10 -1.01 0.06
CA ARG A 250 -17.90 -0.79 -1.38
C ARG A 250 -16.48 -0.30 -1.62
N LEU A 251 -15.70 -1.08 -2.38
CA LEU A 251 -14.38 -0.69 -2.85
C LEU A 251 -14.54 0.68 -3.50
N ALA A 252 -14.18 1.74 -2.79
CA ALA A 252 -13.96 3.02 -3.42
C ALA A 252 -12.61 2.92 -4.13
N LEU A 253 -12.56 2.10 -5.18
CA LEU A 253 -11.73 2.40 -6.32
C LEU A 253 -12.41 3.60 -6.99
N GLU A 254 -12.43 4.76 -6.31
CA GLU A 254 -12.79 6.00 -6.99
C GLU A 254 -11.71 6.23 -8.04
N PRO A 255 -12.04 6.26 -9.33
CA PRO A 255 -11.14 6.83 -10.31
C PRO A 255 -10.74 8.22 -9.82
N LEU A 256 -9.49 8.61 -10.02
CA LEU A 256 -9.07 10.01 -9.83
C LEU A 256 -9.81 10.87 -10.88
N GLY A 257 -11.08 11.21 -10.64
CA GLY A 257 -11.95 11.92 -11.58
C GLY A 257 -13.09 12.62 -10.85
N LYS A 258 -13.21 13.92 -11.12
CA LYS A 258 -14.04 14.93 -10.43
C LYS A 258 -15.49 14.49 -10.15
N ARG A 259 -16.01 14.84 -8.97
CA ARG A 259 -17.47 14.99 -8.76
C ARG A 259 -17.90 16.31 -9.42
N GLY A 260 -18.58 16.20 -10.56
CA GLY A 260 -19.45 17.26 -11.07
C GLY A 260 -20.78 17.23 -10.30
N ALA A 261 -21.36 18.40 -10.13
CA ALA A 261 -22.57 18.67 -9.36
C ALA A 261 -23.76 17.74 -9.71
N HIS A 262 -24.53 17.40 -8.67
CA HIS A 262 -25.78 16.67 -8.77
C HIS A 262 -26.87 17.61 -9.32
N ASP A 263 -27.44 17.26 -10.48
CA ASP A 263 -28.71 17.79 -11.00
C ASP A 263 -29.80 16.72 -10.81
N PRO A 264 -30.85 16.94 -10.01
CA PRO A 264 -31.85 15.92 -9.72
C PRO A 264 -33.00 15.99 -10.76
N GLY A 265 -32.78 15.45 -11.96
CA GLY A 265 -33.77 15.62 -13.03
C GLY A 265 -33.93 14.55 -14.12
N ARG A 266 -33.17 13.45 -14.15
CA ARG A 266 -33.34 12.42 -15.22
C ARG A 266 -33.35 10.99 -14.70
N ARG A 267 -34.48 10.29 -14.91
CA ARG A 267 -34.54 8.82 -14.91
C ARG A 267 -33.77 8.32 -16.14
N VAL A 268 -32.71 7.55 -15.93
CA VAL A 268 -32.00 6.84 -16.99
C VAL A 268 -32.23 5.34 -16.80
N ARG A 269 -32.80 4.68 -17.82
CA ARG A 269 -32.92 3.22 -17.91
C ARG A 269 -31.53 2.60 -17.94
N LEU A 270 -31.32 1.57 -17.12
CA LEU A 270 -30.10 0.76 -17.11
C LEU A 270 -30.11 -0.22 -18.29
N GLY A 271 -29.29 0.04 -19.30
CA GLY A 271 -28.84 -0.98 -20.27
C GLY A 271 -27.70 -1.83 -19.70
N PRO A 272 -27.37 -2.99 -20.30
CA PRO A 272 -26.40 -3.93 -19.74
C PRO A 272 -24.99 -3.34 -19.76
N ALA A 273 -24.28 -3.49 -18.65
CA ALA A 273 -22.92 -2.98 -18.46
C ALA A 273 -21.90 -3.76 -19.30
N PRO A 274 -20.92 -3.11 -19.96
CA PRO A 274 -19.83 -3.82 -20.61
C PRO A 274 -18.84 -4.38 -19.57
N LEU A 275 -18.45 -5.63 -19.78
CA LEU A 275 -17.35 -6.32 -19.09
C LEU A 275 -16.02 -5.71 -19.54
N LEU A 276 -15.36 -4.94 -18.66
CA LEU A 276 -13.97 -4.51 -18.85
C LEU A 276 -13.16 -4.85 -17.61
N SER A 277 -12.45 -5.97 -17.67
CA SER A 277 -11.38 -6.35 -16.76
C SER A 277 -10.15 -5.47 -16.99
N TRP A 278 -9.62 -4.85 -15.94
CA TRP A 278 -8.30 -4.22 -15.93
C TRP A 278 -7.38 -4.92 -14.93
N PRO A 279 -6.11 -5.20 -15.29
CA PRO A 279 -5.14 -5.74 -14.35
C PRO A 279 -4.43 -4.58 -13.62
N VAL A 280 -4.48 -4.58 -12.29
CA VAL A 280 -3.52 -3.82 -11.50
C VAL A 280 -2.27 -4.69 -11.39
N VAL A 281 -1.28 -4.45 -12.27
CA VAL A 281 0.06 -5.03 -12.13
C VAL A 281 0.93 -3.98 -11.45
N ALA A 282 1.06 -4.06 -10.13
CA ALA A 282 2.22 -3.49 -9.46
C ALA A 282 3.40 -4.45 -9.69
N ARG A 283 4.31 -4.10 -10.60
CA ARG A 283 5.54 -4.87 -10.81
C ARG A 283 6.54 -4.44 -9.73
N GLN A 284 6.66 -5.24 -8.69
CA GLN A 284 7.65 -5.04 -7.63
C GLN A 284 8.96 -5.73 -8.04
N VAL A 285 10.00 -4.95 -8.33
CA VAL A 285 11.36 -5.48 -8.50
C VAL A 285 11.89 -5.76 -7.09
N HIS A 286 12.13 -7.02 -6.77
CA HIS A 286 12.82 -7.38 -5.53
C HIS A 286 14.33 -7.22 -5.77
N ALA A 287 14.98 -6.33 -5.03
CA ALA A 287 16.44 -6.40 -4.89
C ALA A 287 16.76 -7.65 -4.06
N ALA A 288 17.55 -8.56 -4.61
CA ALA A 288 18.03 -9.73 -3.91
C ALA A 288 19.04 -9.32 -2.82
N GLU A 289 18.88 -9.85 -1.60
CA GLU A 289 19.94 -9.81 -0.59
C GLU A 289 21.17 -10.58 -1.08
N PRO A 290 22.39 -10.08 -0.84
CA PRO A 290 23.59 -10.85 -1.11
C PRO A 290 23.68 -12.01 -0.10
N THR A 291 23.76 -13.22 -0.64
CA THR A 291 24.06 -14.44 0.11
C THR A 291 25.41 -14.30 0.83
N ARG A 292 25.41 -14.56 2.15
CA ARG A 292 26.64 -14.78 2.94
C ARG A 292 27.43 -15.92 2.32
N ALA A 293 28.55 -15.60 1.67
CA ALA A 293 29.59 -16.57 1.35
C ALA A 293 30.25 -17.03 2.66
N GLY A 294 30.34 -18.34 2.84
CA GLY A 294 30.95 -18.98 4.01
C GLY A 294 32.42 -18.62 4.18
N ALA A 295 32.80 -18.30 5.40
CA ALA A 295 34.19 -18.14 5.80
C ALA A 295 34.89 -19.50 5.74
N GLY A 296 35.67 -19.72 4.69
CA GLY A 296 36.64 -20.80 4.62
C GLY A 296 37.82 -20.51 5.54
N THR A 297 38.05 -21.39 6.50
CA THR A 297 39.25 -21.43 7.35
C THR A 297 40.49 -21.66 6.50
N ARG A 298 41.32 -20.62 6.29
CA ARG A 298 42.73 -20.77 5.91
C ARG A 298 43.60 -20.74 7.16
N ARG A 299 44.20 -21.89 7.48
CA ARG A 299 45.31 -22.01 8.44
C ARG A 299 46.53 -21.31 7.85
N THR A 300 47.05 -20.30 8.54
CA THR A 300 48.40 -19.78 8.33
C THR A 300 49.37 -20.61 9.17
N ARG A 301 50.34 -21.26 8.51
CA ARG A 301 51.53 -21.84 9.17
C ARG A 301 52.49 -20.69 9.45
N ALA A 302 52.83 -20.46 10.72
CA ALA A 302 53.95 -19.64 11.13
C ALA A 302 55.22 -20.52 11.17
N SER A 303 56.25 -20.12 10.43
CA SER A 303 57.60 -20.70 10.48
C SER A 303 58.34 -20.14 11.69
N ALA A 304 58.95 -21.03 12.47
CA ALA A 304 59.83 -20.71 13.59
C ALA A 304 61.29 -20.58 13.10
N CYS A 305 62.02 -19.64 13.70
CA CYS A 305 63.48 -19.54 13.65
C CYS A 305 63.98 -19.43 15.11
N PRO A 306 65.01 -20.17 15.55
CA PRO A 306 65.52 -20.10 16.92
C PRO A 306 66.81 -19.24 17.00
N PRO A 307 67.22 -18.83 18.21
CA PRO A 307 68.59 -18.40 18.48
C PRO A 307 69.28 -19.28 19.55
N PRO A 308 70.55 -18.97 19.85
CA PRO A 308 71.75 -19.66 19.37
C PRO A 308 71.97 -21.08 19.95
#